data_AF-A0A3C1KTM7-F1
#
_entry.id   AF-A0A3C1KTM7-F1
#
_cell.length_a   1.000
_cell.length_b   1.000
_cell.length_c   1.000
_cell.angle_alpha   90.00
_cell.angle_beta   90.00
_cell.angle_gamma   90.00
#
_symmetry.space_group_name_H-M   'P 1'
#
loop_
_entity.id
_entity.type
_entity.pdbx_description
1 polymer ?
#
loop_
_entity_poly.entity_id
_entity_poly.type
_entity_poly.pdbx_seq_one_letter_code
_entity_poly.pdbx_strand_id
1 'polypeptide(L)'
;DAGDLMDAEDDAPIIRLINAILSQAVREQASDIHIETFEDRLSVRYRVDGVLAEVLSPKRMLAPLLVSRLKVMAKLDIAEKRVPQDGRISVRIAGHAIDIRMSTMPSAHGERVVLRLLDKQAGQLELRQLNMNEQVLHSYEKALRSPHGIILVTGPTGSGKTTTLYAGLSHI
;
A
#
# COMPACT_ATOMS: atom_id res chain seq x y z
N ASP A 1 15.76 -6.42 -30.23
CA ASP A 1 14.67 -7.40 -30.05
C ASP A 1 15.12 -8.86 -30.17
N ALA A 2 15.99 -9.30 -29.25
CA ALA A 2 16.23 -10.71 -28.93
C ALA A 2 16.77 -10.88 -27.48
N GLY A 3 16.73 -9.81 -26.66
CA GLY A 3 17.30 -9.81 -25.31
C GLY A 3 16.31 -10.13 -24.18
N ASP A 4 15.00 -10.12 -24.46
CA ASP A 4 13.94 -10.20 -23.43
C ASP A 4 13.48 -11.62 -23.08
N LEU A 5 13.96 -12.64 -23.79
CA LEU A 5 13.48 -14.03 -23.63
C LEU A 5 14.26 -14.81 -22.57
N MET A 6 15.51 -14.43 -22.25
CA MET A 6 16.31 -15.11 -21.22
C MET A 6 16.07 -14.56 -19.80
N ASP A 7 15.71 -13.27 -19.67
CA ASP A 7 15.42 -12.64 -18.36
C ASP A 7 14.08 -13.11 -17.74
N ALA A 8 13.17 -13.68 -18.56
CA ALA A 8 11.87 -14.13 -18.10
C ALA A 8 11.89 -15.46 -17.32
N GLU A 9 12.89 -16.33 -17.53
CA GLU A 9 12.96 -17.63 -16.86
C GLU A 9 13.42 -17.51 -15.39
N ASP A 10 14.42 -16.65 -15.11
CA ASP A 10 14.93 -16.38 -13.76
C ASP A 10 13.96 -15.54 -12.90
N ASP A 11 13.05 -14.82 -13.56
CA ASP A 11 12.04 -14.00 -12.90
C ASP A 11 10.93 -14.86 -12.26
N ALA A 12 10.71 -16.10 -12.71
CA ALA A 12 9.56 -16.90 -12.27
C ALA A 12 9.50 -17.16 -10.75
N PRO A 13 10.58 -17.53 -10.04
CA PRO A 13 10.56 -17.66 -8.57
C PRO A 13 10.33 -16.33 -7.85
N ILE A 14 10.92 -15.24 -8.33
CA ILE A 14 10.82 -13.91 -7.70
C ILE A 14 9.42 -13.34 -7.88
N ILE A 15 8.85 -13.45 -9.08
CA ILE A 15 7.46 -13.07 -9.37
C ILE A 15 6.50 -13.86 -8.48
N ARG A 16 6.70 -15.19 -8.33
CA ARG A 16 5.88 -16.01 -7.42
C ARG A 16 5.96 -15.53 -5.97
N LEU A 17 7.17 -15.19 -5.49
CA LEU A 17 7.37 -14.68 -4.15
C LEU A 17 6.67 -13.32 -3.94
N ILE A 18 6.82 -12.38 -4.89
CA ILE A 18 6.13 -11.09 -4.84
C ILE A 18 4.61 -11.30 -4.84
N ASN A 19 4.09 -12.13 -5.73
CA ASN A 19 2.66 -12.42 -5.79
C ASN A 19 2.15 -13.06 -4.49
N ALA A 20 2.93 -13.94 -3.86
CA ALA A 20 2.59 -14.53 -2.57
C ALA A 20 2.56 -13.48 -1.45
N ILE A 21 3.58 -12.61 -1.38
CA ILE A 21 3.66 -11.50 -0.41
C ILE A 21 2.47 -10.54 -0.60
N LEU A 22 2.17 -10.13 -1.83
CA LEU A 22 1.05 -9.23 -2.09
C LEU A 22 -0.29 -9.90 -1.78
N SER A 23 -0.47 -11.17 -2.16
CA SER A 23 -1.72 -11.90 -1.90
C SER A 23 -1.97 -12.11 -0.41
N GLN A 24 -0.92 -12.39 0.35
CA GLN A 24 -1.03 -12.54 1.81
C GLN A 24 -1.33 -11.21 2.49
N ALA A 25 -0.66 -10.12 2.10
CA ALA A 25 -0.96 -8.79 2.62
C ALA A 25 -2.43 -8.39 2.42
N VAL A 26 -3.01 -8.71 1.26
CA VAL A 26 -4.43 -8.44 0.98
C VAL A 26 -5.35 -9.30 1.85
N ARG A 27 -5.04 -10.60 2.00
CA ARG A 27 -5.82 -11.49 2.88
C ARG A 27 -5.78 -11.04 4.35
N GLU A 28 -4.64 -10.53 4.80
CA GLU A 28 -4.45 -10.00 6.16
C GLU A 28 -4.88 -8.53 6.30
N GLN A 29 -5.45 -7.93 5.25
CA GLN A 29 -5.91 -6.54 5.23
C GLN A 29 -4.81 -5.53 5.64
N ALA A 30 -3.56 -5.79 5.24
CA ALA A 30 -2.43 -4.92 5.53
C ALA A 30 -2.52 -3.58 4.77
N SER A 31 -2.26 -2.48 5.47
CA SER A 31 -2.20 -1.12 4.89
C SER A 31 -0.89 -0.86 4.15
N ASP A 32 0.21 -1.41 4.67
CA ASP A 32 1.55 -1.22 4.12
C ASP A 32 2.35 -2.54 4.18
N ILE A 33 3.18 -2.78 3.18
CA ILE A 33 4.21 -3.82 3.17
C ILE A 33 5.56 -3.13 3.20
N HIS A 34 6.40 -3.53 4.14
CA HIS A 34 7.77 -3.04 4.29
C HIS A 34 8.73 -4.16 3.90
N ILE A 35 9.64 -3.88 2.96
CA ILE A 35 10.71 -4.78 2.56
C ILE A 35 12.03 -4.09 2.91
N GLU A 36 12.73 -4.63 3.90
CA GLU A 36 13.89 -4.00 4.51
C GLU A 36 15.08 -4.94 4.52
N THR A 37 16.18 -4.49 3.92
CA THR A 37 17.43 -5.25 3.91
C THR A 37 18.29 -4.83 5.10
N PHE A 38 18.68 -5.79 5.92
CA PHE A 38 19.62 -5.64 7.03
C PHE A 38 20.98 -6.25 6.64
N GLU A 39 21.94 -6.25 7.55
CA GLU A 39 23.31 -6.74 7.32
C GLU A 39 23.32 -8.24 6.91
N ASP A 40 22.55 -9.07 7.60
CA ASP A 40 22.56 -10.53 7.45
C ASP A 40 21.27 -11.10 6.86
N ARG A 41 20.17 -10.34 6.91
CA ARG A 41 18.84 -10.81 6.50
C ARG A 41 18.03 -9.79 5.70
N LEU A 42 17.02 -10.30 5.01
CA LEU A 42 15.91 -9.51 4.48
C LEU A 42 14.70 -9.69 5.40
N SER A 43 13.99 -8.62 5.70
CA SER A 43 12.74 -8.67 6.47
C SER A 43 11.59 -8.14 5.63
N VAL A 44 10.48 -8.87 5.62
CA VAL A 44 9.20 -8.42 5.08
C VAL A 44 8.24 -8.27 6.24
N ARG A 45 7.70 -7.07 6.41
CA ARG A 45 6.77 -6.73 7.50
C ARG A 45 5.46 -6.20 6.93
N TYR A 46 4.36 -6.54 7.56
CA TYR A 46 3.06 -5.95 7.26
C TYR A 46 2.67 -4.97 8.35
N ARG A 47 2.04 -3.87 7.93
CA ARG A 47 1.28 -3.02 8.83
C ARG A 47 -0.18 -3.43 8.77
N VAL A 48 -0.70 -3.97 9.86
CA VAL A 48 -2.13 -4.28 10.03
C VAL A 48 -2.62 -3.48 11.23
N ASP A 49 -3.70 -2.71 11.06
CA ASP A 49 -4.27 -1.85 12.10
C ASP A 49 -3.24 -0.94 12.80
N GLY A 50 -2.28 -0.44 12.02
CA GLY A 50 -1.21 0.43 12.51
C GLY A 50 0.00 -0.29 13.10
N VAL A 51 -0.10 -1.58 13.41
CA VAL A 51 0.96 -2.39 14.01
C VAL A 51 1.82 -3.05 12.94
N LEU A 52 3.15 -2.92 13.06
CA LEU A 52 4.10 -3.58 12.18
C LEU A 52 4.52 -4.95 12.74
N ALA A 53 4.35 -6.01 11.96
CA ALA A 53 4.79 -7.36 12.31
C ALA A 53 5.60 -7.99 11.17
N GLU A 54 6.68 -8.69 11.51
CA GLU A 54 7.46 -9.48 10.54
C GLU A 54 6.68 -10.74 10.16
N VAL A 55 6.54 -10.97 8.86
CA VAL A 55 5.79 -12.11 8.30
C VAL A 55 6.68 -13.09 7.57
N LEU A 56 7.83 -12.64 7.10
CA LEU A 56 8.78 -13.44 6.36
C LEU A 56 10.19 -12.83 6.50
N SER A 57 11.20 -13.67 6.72
CA SER A 57 12.60 -13.27 6.64
C SER A 57 13.38 -14.14 5.64
N PRO A 58 13.40 -13.75 4.36
CA PRO A 58 14.14 -14.49 3.33
C PRO A 58 15.65 -14.29 3.46
N LYS A 59 16.42 -15.12 2.75
CA LYS A 59 17.86 -14.91 2.58
C LYS A 59 18.12 -13.54 1.95
N ARG A 60 19.09 -12.81 2.50
CA ARG A 60 19.51 -11.47 2.02
C ARG A 60 19.76 -11.41 0.51
N MET A 61 20.28 -12.48 -0.10
CA MET A 61 20.57 -12.52 -1.54
C MET A 61 19.35 -12.26 -2.43
N LEU A 62 18.13 -12.44 -1.92
CA LEU A 62 16.89 -12.15 -2.66
C LEU A 62 16.54 -10.66 -2.69
N ALA A 63 17.12 -9.83 -1.83
CA ALA A 63 16.82 -8.41 -1.73
C ALA A 63 16.99 -7.65 -3.06
N PRO A 64 18.13 -7.69 -3.77
CA PRO A 64 18.29 -6.96 -5.02
C PRO A 64 17.32 -7.45 -6.12
N LEU A 65 17.00 -8.74 -6.14
CA LEU A 65 16.07 -9.33 -7.10
C LEU A 65 14.64 -8.84 -6.87
N LEU A 66 14.20 -8.82 -5.61
CA LEU A 66 12.88 -8.30 -5.22
C LEU A 66 12.74 -6.81 -5.53
N VAL A 67 13.74 -6.00 -5.17
CA VAL A 67 13.72 -4.56 -5.43
C VAL A 67 13.69 -4.28 -6.93
N SER A 68 14.53 -4.95 -7.72
CA SER A 68 14.57 -4.78 -9.18
C SER A 68 13.21 -5.12 -9.81
N ARG A 69 12.64 -6.27 -9.46
CA ARG A 69 11.35 -6.69 -10.01
C ARG A 69 10.21 -5.75 -9.61
N LEU A 70 10.19 -5.25 -8.38
CA LEU A 70 9.21 -4.25 -7.93
C LEU A 70 9.40 -2.91 -8.68
N LYS A 71 10.65 -2.47 -8.91
CA LYS A 71 10.93 -1.26 -9.70
C LYS A 71 10.44 -1.39 -11.14
N VAL A 72 10.65 -2.54 -11.79
CA VAL A 72 10.08 -2.83 -13.12
C VAL A 72 8.55 -2.72 -13.09
N MET A 73 7.89 -3.34 -12.10
CA MET A 73 6.44 -3.27 -11.94
C MET A 73 5.92 -1.83 -11.75
N ALA A 74 6.71 -0.97 -11.10
CA ALA A 74 6.39 0.42 -10.84
C ALA A 74 6.89 1.41 -11.91
N LYS A 75 7.53 0.91 -12.99
CA LYS A 75 8.18 1.71 -14.05
C LYS A 75 9.24 2.68 -13.52
N LEU A 76 10.03 2.23 -12.55
CA LEU A 76 11.14 2.97 -11.93
C LEU A 76 12.49 2.59 -12.55
N ASP A 77 13.48 3.45 -12.37
CA ASP A 77 14.84 3.21 -12.84
C ASP A 77 15.53 2.15 -11.95
N ILE A 78 15.80 0.98 -12.53
CA ILE A 78 16.47 -0.14 -11.85
C ILE A 78 17.97 0.08 -11.64
N ALA A 79 18.60 0.94 -12.46
CA ALA A 79 20.02 1.25 -12.36
C ALA A 79 20.28 2.28 -11.26
N GLU A 80 19.35 3.21 -11.04
CA GLU A 80 19.47 4.20 -9.98
C GLU A 80 19.05 3.63 -8.62
N LYS A 81 19.96 3.69 -7.63
CA LYS A 81 19.80 3.11 -6.28
C LYS A 81 20.20 4.09 -5.17
N ARG A 82 20.64 5.30 -5.54
CA ARG A 82 21.25 6.30 -4.64
C ARG A 82 20.29 7.43 -4.27
N VAL A 83 19.15 7.53 -4.95
CA VAL A 83 18.09 8.49 -4.67
C VAL A 83 16.77 7.77 -4.43
N PRO A 84 15.88 8.32 -3.58
CA PRO A 84 14.53 7.80 -3.44
C PRO A 84 13.77 7.84 -4.77
N GLN A 85 12.90 6.85 -4.99
CA GLN A 85 12.02 6.80 -6.16
C GLN A 85 10.61 6.39 -5.74
N ASP A 86 9.61 7.02 -6.33
CA ASP A 86 8.19 6.78 -6.07
C ASP A 86 7.47 6.40 -7.36
N GLY A 87 6.64 5.36 -7.27
CA GLY A 87 5.90 4.83 -8.41
C GLY A 87 4.55 4.25 -8.01
N ARG A 88 3.81 3.78 -9.01
CA ARG A 88 2.54 3.08 -8.81
C ARG A 88 2.55 1.76 -9.53
N ILE A 89 1.96 0.76 -8.88
CA ILE A 89 1.75 -0.57 -9.43
C ILE A 89 0.25 -0.81 -9.41
N SER A 90 -0.32 -1.24 -10.54
CA SER A 90 -1.70 -1.74 -10.58
C SER A 90 -1.68 -3.25 -10.80
N VAL A 91 -2.20 -4.00 -9.85
CA VAL A 91 -2.31 -5.46 -9.92
C VAL A 91 -3.73 -5.91 -9.66
N ARG A 92 -4.09 -7.09 -10.18
CA ARG A 92 -5.33 -7.76 -9.84
C ARG A 92 -5.03 -8.96 -8.95
N ILE A 93 -5.54 -8.96 -7.73
CA ILE A 93 -5.31 -10.02 -6.73
C ILE A 93 -6.68 -10.55 -6.32
N ALA A 94 -6.89 -11.87 -6.45
CA ALA A 94 -8.16 -12.53 -6.15
C ALA A 94 -9.40 -11.82 -6.76
N GLY A 95 -9.28 -11.35 -8.01
CA GLY A 95 -10.34 -10.63 -8.71
C GLY A 95 -10.44 -9.13 -8.41
N HIS A 96 -9.78 -8.63 -7.37
CA HIS A 96 -9.84 -7.24 -6.93
C HIS A 96 -8.70 -6.42 -7.54
N ALA A 97 -9.00 -5.24 -8.08
CA ALA A 97 -8.01 -4.32 -8.60
C ALA A 97 -7.43 -3.49 -7.45
N ILE A 98 -6.12 -3.64 -7.22
CA ILE A 98 -5.43 -2.97 -6.12
C ILE A 98 -4.42 -2.00 -6.71
N ASP A 99 -4.49 -0.75 -6.24
CA ASP A 99 -3.52 0.28 -6.57
C ASP A 99 -2.48 0.33 -5.47
N ILE A 100 -1.23 0.11 -5.82
CA ILE A 100 -0.14 0.08 -4.86
C ILE A 100 0.74 1.30 -5.12
N ARG A 101 0.94 2.13 -4.11
CA ARG A 101 2.00 3.14 -4.15
C ARG A 101 3.29 2.51 -3.66
N MET A 102 4.31 2.56 -4.48
CA MET A 102 5.63 2.07 -4.15
C MET A 102 6.56 3.25 -3.89
N SER A 103 7.32 3.17 -2.81
CA SER A 103 8.42 4.09 -2.53
C SER A 103 9.68 3.27 -2.25
N THR A 104 10.80 3.71 -2.81
CA THR A 104 12.13 3.14 -2.55
C THR A 104 13.00 4.19 -1.89
N MET A 105 13.85 3.76 -0.95
CA MET A 105 14.78 4.64 -0.25
C MET A 105 16.14 3.95 -0.11
N PRO A 106 17.24 4.62 -0.49
CA PRO A 106 18.59 4.12 -0.23
C PRO A 106 18.82 3.88 1.26
N SER A 107 19.54 2.82 1.60
CA SER A 107 19.88 2.43 2.97
C SER A 107 21.28 1.82 3.03
N ALA A 108 21.81 1.63 4.24
CA ALA A 108 23.17 1.12 4.45
C ALA A 108 23.43 -0.25 3.78
N HIS A 109 22.39 -1.08 3.65
CA HIS A 109 22.50 -2.45 3.17
C HIS A 109 21.75 -2.70 1.84
N GLY A 110 21.41 -1.65 1.10
CA GLY A 110 20.65 -1.74 -0.15
C GLY A 110 19.51 -0.75 -0.17
N GLU A 111 18.36 -1.15 -0.70
CA GLU A 111 17.17 -0.28 -0.74
C GLU A 111 16.11 -0.80 0.23
N ARG A 112 15.42 0.13 0.89
CA ARG A 112 14.17 -0.14 1.58
C ARG A 112 13.02 0.15 0.64
N VAL A 113 12.04 -0.75 0.59
CA VAL A 113 10.83 -0.59 -0.21
C VAL A 113 9.63 -0.56 0.71
N VAL A 114 8.75 0.41 0.49
CA VAL A 114 7.44 0.47 1.12
C VAL A 114 6.39 0.42 0.04
N LEU A 115 5.43 -0.51 0.18
CA LEU A 115 4.27 -0.64 -0.69
C LEU A 115 3.04 -0.29 0.13
N ARG A 116 2.34 0.78 -0.23
CA ARG A 116 1.05 1.14 0.37
C ARG A 116 -0.07 0.61 -0.50
N LEU A 117 -0.90 -0.26 0.07
CA LEU A 117 -2.03 -0.86 -0.61
C LEU A 117 -3.21 0.09 -0.51
N LEU A 118 -3.69 0.57 -1.66
CA LEU A 118 -4.90 1.36 -1.76
C LEU A 118 -5.97 0.47 -2.36
N ASP A 119 -6.89 0.05 -1.51
CA ASP A 119 -8.10 -0.59 -1.97
C ASP A 119 -9.01 0.46 -2.61
N LYS A 120 -9.17 0.40 -3.94
CA LYS A 120 -10.09 1.26 -4.69
C LYS A 120 -11.56 0.92 -4.41
N GLN A 121 -11.82 -0.26 -3.82
CA GLN A 121 -13.16 -0.76 -3.53
C GLN A 121 -13.50 -0.78 -2.04
N ALA A 122 -12.61 -0.32 -1.15
CA ALA A 122 -12.94 -0.02 0.24
C ALA A 122 -13.89 1.20 0.28
N GLY A 123 -15.13 0.91 -0.13
CA GLY A 123 -16.39 1.60 -0.01
C GLY A 123 -16.38 3.11 -0.02
N GLN A 124 -17.17 3.68 -0.93
CA GLN A 124 -18.08 4.74 -0.49
C GLN A 124 -18.91 4.17 0.66
N LEU A 125 -18.41 4.27 1.90
CA LEU A 125 -19.21 3.94 3.07
C LEU A 125 -20.37 4.90 3.11
N GLU A 126 -21.58 4.37 3.33
CA GLU A 126 -22.70 5.23 3.67
C GLU A 126 -22.41 5.88 5.02
N LEU A 127 -22.84 7.13 5.19
CA LEU A 127 -22.57 7.89 6.41
C LEU A 127 -22.99 7.14 7.69
N ARG A 128 -24.08 6.38 7.63
CA ARG A 128 -24.59 5.56 8.75
C ARG A 128 -23.67 4.38 9.11
N GLN A 129 -22.90 3.88 8.15
CA GLN A 129 -21.96 2.77 8.36
C GLN A 129 -20.68 3.21 9.10
N LEU A 130 -20.43 4.51 9.24
CA LEU A 130 -19.34 5.04 10.06
C LEU A 130 -19.54 4.80 11.56
N ASN A 131 -20.72 4.32 11.96
CA ASN A 131 -21.07 3.97 13.33
C ASN A 131 -20.84 5.12 14.33
N MET A 132 -21.10 6.35 13.88
CA MET A 132 -21.19 7.51 14.77
C MET A 132 -22.36 7.32 15.73
N ASN A 133 -22.24 7.82 16.96
CA ASN A 133 -23.41 7.87 17.82
C ASN A 133 -24.49 8.81 17.23
N GLU A 134 -25.75 8.57 17.60
CA GLU A 134 -26.91 9.31 17.05
C GLU A 134 -26.77 10.84 17.16
N GLN A 135 -26.22 11.33 18.27
CA GLN A 135 -26.06 12.77 18.52
C GLN A 135 -25.05 13.40 17.56
N VAL A 136 -23.92 12.73 17.33
CA VAL A 136 -22.87 13.19 16.42
C VAL A 136 -23.33 13.06 14.98
N LEU A 137 -23.96 11.93 14.62
CA LEU A 137 -24.50 11.71 13.27
C LEU A 137 -25.50 12.81 12.91
N HIS A 138 -26.47 13.09 13.78
CA HIS A 138 -27.47 14.13 13.54
C HIS A 138 -26.84 15.53 13.41
N SER A 139 -25.88 15.85 14.27
CA SER A 139 -25.16 17.13 14.21
C SER A 139 -24.35 17.27 12.92
N TYR A 140 -23.73 16.17 12.48
CA TYR A 140 -22.95 16.12 11.25
C TYR A 140 -23.83 16.22 10.01
N GLU A 141 -24.94 15.48 9.93
CA GLU A 141 -25.93 15.58 8.85
C GLU A 141 -26.50 17.00 8.74
N LYS A 142 -26.79 17.65 9.87
CA LYS A 142 -27.25 19.04 9.91
C LYS A 142 -26.19 19.99 9.35
N ALA A 143 -24.92 19.80 9.72
CA ALA A 143 -23.82 20.62 9.22
C ALA A 143 -23.58 20.42 7.71
N LEU A 144 -23.69 19.18 7.22
CA LEU A 144 -23.55 18.84 5.79
C LEU A 144 -24.62 19.53 4.92
N ARG A 145 -25.83 19.73 5.46
CA ARG A 145 -26.94 20.41 4.76
C ARG A 145 -26.89 21.94 4.84
N SER A 146 -25.97 22.53 5.60
CA SER A 146 -25.85 23.99 5.65
C SER A 146 -25.41 24.54 4.28
N PRO A 147 -26.02 25.62 3.78
CA PRO A 147 -25.71 26.18 2.45
C PRO A 147 -24.28 26.74 2.35
N HIS A 148 -23.66 27.09 3.48
CA HIS A 148 -22.28 27.54 3.58
C HIS A 148 -21.71 27.29 4.98
N GLY A 149 -20.41 27.06 5.06
CA GLY A 149 -19.70 26.80 6.31
C GLY A 149 -18.44 25.97 6.08
N ILE A 150 -17.64 25.77 7.14
CA ILE A 150 -16.42 24.95 7.10
C ILE A 150 -16.62 23.76 8.05
N ILE A 151 -16.42 22.54 7.55
CA ILE A 151 -16.35 21.32 8.34
C ILE A 151 -14.90 20.85 8.36
N LEU A 152 -14.33 20.69 9.56
CA LEU A 152 -12.96 20.20 9.74
C LEU A 152 -12.99 18.80 10.34
N VAL A 153 -12.53 17.81 9.57
CA VAL A 153 -12.35 16.43 10.05
C VAL A 153 -10.88 16.24 10.39
N THR A 154 -10.56 16.22 11.68
CA THR A 154 -9.18 16.17 12.19
C THR A 154 -8.87 14.81 12.83
N GLY A 155 -7.58 14.51 13.01
CA GLY A 155 -7.11 13.23 13.55
C GLY A 155 -5.79 12.77 12.92
N PRO A 156 -5.07 11.82 13.56
CA PRO A 156 -3.78 11.31 13.06
C PRO A 156 -3.94 10.51 11.76
N THR A 157 -2.83 10.26 11.05
CA THR A 157 -2.84 9.42 9.84
C THR A 157 -3.47 8.06 10.12
N GLY A 158 -4.34 7.58 9.23
CA GLY A 158 -5.06 6.30 9.39
C GLY A 158 -6.34 6.37 10.22
N SER A 159 -6.70 7.50 10.82
CA SER A 159 -7.91 7.62 11.68
C SER A 159 -9.26 7.71 10.94
N GLY A 160 -9.32 7.32 9.66
CA GLY A 160 -10.57 7.35 8.88
C GLY A 160 -11.05 8.72 8.38
N LYS A 161 -10.28 9.81 8.51
CA LYS A 161 -10.70 11.17 8.08
C LYS A 161 -11.19 11.23 6.63
N THR A 162 -10.42 10.67 5.71
CA THR A 162 -10.75 10.64 4.28
C THR A 162 -12.04 9.86 4.07
N THR A 163 -12.17 8.70 4.69
CA THR A 163 -13.39 7.89 4.66
C THR A 163 -14.62 8.66 5.14
N THR A 164 -14.53 9.35 6.29
CA THR A 164 -15.61 10.19 6.82
C THR A 164 -16.00 11.31 5.87
N LEU A 165 -15.02 12.00 5.28
CA LEU A 165 -15.27 13.08 4.32
C LEU A 165 -15.95 12.56 3.06
N TYR A 166 -15.48 11.44 2.50
CA TYR A 166 -16.10 10.86 1.30
C TYR A 166 -17.52 10.36 1.57
N ALA A 167 -17.76 9.72 2.72
CA ALA A 167 -19.11 9.31 3.13
C ALA A 167 -20.07 10.50 3.29
N GLY A 168 -19.59 11.62 3.86
CA GLY A 168 -20.37 12.85 3.97
C GLY A 168 -20.67 13.48 2.61
N LEU A 169 -19.69 13.52 1.70
CA LEU A 169 -19.86 14.01 0.33
C LEU A 169 -20.80 13.13 -0.51
N SER A 170 -20.84 11.82 -0.26
CA SER A 170 -21.77 10.91 -0.93
C SER A 170 -23.20 10.95 -0.36
N HIS A 171 -23.39 11.54 0.83
CA HIS A 171 -24.70 11.67 1.48
C HIS A 171 -25.47 12.93 1.06
N ILE A 172 -24.77 13.95 0.57
CA ILE A 172 -25.35 15.19 0.01
C ILE A 172 -25.76 15.01 -1.45
#